data_AF-A0A5B8VEV6-F1
#
_entry.id   AF-A0A5B8VEV6-F1
#
_cell.length_a   1.000
_cell.length_b   1.000
_cell.length_c   1.000
_cell.angle_alpha   90.00
_cell.angle_beta   90.00
_cell.angle_gamma   90.00
#
_symmetry.space_group_name_H-M   'P 1'
#
loop_
_entity.id
_entity.type
_entity.pdbx_description
1 polymer ?
#
loop_
_entity_poly.entity_id
_entity_poly.type
_entity_poly.pdbx_seq_one_letter_code
_entity_poly.pdbx_strand_id
1 'polypeptide(L)'
;MLSTQDEAFIQYWEKNRDREKKLLRQLFIGLPLGLLISGGILLSLDLGWYTRANMVANSQMNPYVLIIAVAAIAIFTAIFYKKYKWDMNEQHYRELLYKKQQQQKAESADAAKQP
;
A
#
# COMPACT_ATOMS: atom_id res chain seq x y z
N MET A 1 11.15 -16.53 22.19
CA MET A 1 10.51 -17.53 21.33
C MET A 1 9.70 -16.83 20.27
N LEU A 2 9.74 -17.34 19.03
CA LEU A 2 8.77 -16.94 18.00
C LEU A 2 7.38 -17.40 18.42
N SER A 3 6.38 -16.55 18.21
CA SER A 3 4.99 -16.94 18.40
C SER A 3 4.49 -17.74 17.20
N THR A 4 3.40 -18.49 17.37
CA THR A 4 2.73 -19.21 16.27
C THR A 4 2.30 -18.25 15.14
N GLN A 5 2.00 -16.99 15.48
CA GLN A 5 1.66 -15.94 14.51
C GLN A 5 2.87 -15.53 13.67
N ASP A 6 4.05 -15.42 14.29
CA ASP A 6 5.29 -15.06 13.60
C ASP A 6 5.69 -16.15 12.58
N GLU A 7 5.55 -17.42 12.95
CA GLU A 7 5.84 -18.53 12.03
C GLU A 7 4.85 -18.58 10.86
N ALA A 8 3.57 -18.37 11.13
CA ALA A 8 2.55 -18.28 10.08
C ALA A 8 2.83 -17.12 9.12
N PHE A 9 3.25 -15.96 9.65
CA PHE A 9 3.65 -14.81 8.84
C PHE A 9 4.87 -15.13 7.97
N ILE A 10 5.92 -15.75 8.53
CA ILE A 10 7.12 -16.15 7.77
C ILE A 10 6.72 -17.04 6.58
N GLN A 11 5.93 -18.09 6.82
CA GLN A 11 5.52 -19.03 5.77
C GLN A 11 4.65 -18.36 4.70
N TYR A 12 3.73 -17.50 5.11
CA TYR A 12 2.88 -16.74 4.19
C TYR A 12 3.74 -15.78 3.33
N TRP A 13 4.58 -14.97 3.98
CA TRP A 13 5.36 -13.93 3.31
C TRP A 13 6.38 -14.53 2.35
N GLU A 14 7.05 -15.62 2.73
CA GLU A 14 8.00 -16.30 1.86
C GLU A 14 7.36 -16.80 0.55
N LYS A 15 6.13 -17.33 0.62
CA LYS A 15 5.38 -17.79 -0.57
C LYS A 15 4.80 -16.64 -1.40
N ASN A 16 4.44 -15.53 -0.75
CA ASN A 16 3.65 -14.48 -1.40
C ASN A 16 4.44 -13.19 -1.72
N ARG A 17 5.67 -13.00 -1.20
CA ARG A 17 6.47 -11.77 -1.39
C ARG A 17 6.69 -11.39 -2.85
N ASP A 18 6.95 -12.36 -3.72
CA ASP A 18 7.22 -12.13 -5.14
C ASP A 18 5.94 -11.80 -5.91
N ARG A 19 4.82 -12.39 -5.47
CA ARG A 19 3.49 -12.04 -5.95
C ARG A 19 3.12 -10.63 -5.52
N GLU A 20 3.26 -10.27 -4.25
CA GLU A 20 2.96 -8.92 -3.76
C GLU A 20 3.86 -7.85 -4.39
N LYS A 21 5.14 -8.18 -4.66
CA LYS A 21 6.06 -7.32 -5.41
C LYS A 21 5.61 -7.10 -6.85
N LYS A 22 5.01 -8.11 -7.49
CA LYS A 22 4.39 -7.98 -8.83
C LYS A 22 3.03 -7.28 -8.78
N LEU A 23 2.25 -7.43 -7.71
CA LEU A 23 0.96 -6.74 -7.51
C LEU A 23 1.13 -5.23 -7.30
N LEU A 24 2.29 -4.75 -6.86
CA LEU A 24 2.68 -3.34 -6.97
C LEU A 24 2.60 -2.84 -8.42
N ARG A 25 2.87 -3.69 -9.41
CA ARG A 25 2.72 -3.37 -10.83
C ARG A 25 1.23 -3.29 -11.24
N GLN A 26 0.34 -3.89 -10.45
CA GLN A 26 -1.10 -3.98 -10.67
C GLN A 26 -1.89 -2.94 -9.84
N LEU A 27 -1.32 -1.74 -9.69
CA LEU A 27 -1.94 -0.52 -9.13
C LEU A 27 -3.28 -0.08 -9.76
N PHE A 28 -3.78 -0.84 -10.74
CA PHE A 28 -5.08 -0.74 -11.38
C PHE A 28 -6.30 -0.81 -10.44
N ILE A 29 -6.12 -1.11 -9.15
CA ILE A 29 -7.22 -1.14 -8.17
C ILE A 29 -7.42 0.21 -7.45
N GLY A 30 -6.53 1.20 -7.63
CA GLY A 30 -6.79 2.58 -7.19
C GLY A 30 -7.74 3.36 -8.11
N LEU A 31 -7.89 2.86 -9.35
CA LEU A 31 -8.68 3.45 -10.42
C LEU A 31 -10.20 3.50 -10.12
N PRO A 32 -10.85 2.46 -9.57
CA PRO A 32 -12.27 2.51 -9.22
C PRO A 32 -12.59 3.55 -8.14
N LEU A 33 -11.70 3.72 -7.14
CA LEU A 33 -11.92 4.70 -6.08
C LEU A 33 -11.71 6.13 -6.57
N GLY A 34 -10.69 6.35 -7.40
CA GLY A 34 -10.48 7.63 -8.09
C GLY A 34 -11.65 7.99 -9.02
N LEU A 35 -12.21 7.00 -9.74
CA LEU A 35 -13.39 7.18 -10.58
C LEU A 35 -14.65 7.52 -9.77
N LEU A 36 -14.87 6.86 -8.62
CA LEU A 36 -16.01 7.17 -7.76
C LEU A 36 -15.94 8.61 -7.21
N ILE A 37 -14.75 9.02 -6.74
CA ILE A 37 -14.55 10.38 -6.22
C ILE A 37 -14.70 11.41 -7.34
N SER A 38 -14.08 11.18 -8.50
CA SER A 38 -14.20 12.09 -9.65
C SER A 38 -15.64 12.15 -10.17
N GLY A 39 -16.36 11.02 -10.18
CA GLY A 39 -17.77 10.96 -10.57
C GLY A 39 -18.67 11.74 -9.62
N GLY A 40 -18.45 11.64 -8.30
CA GLY A 40 -19.18 12.44 -7.31
C GLY A 40 -18.92 13.95 -7.45
N ILE A 41 -17.69 14.36 -7.74
CA ILE A 41 -17.34 15.76 -7.98
C ILE A 41 -18.06 16.30 -9.22
N LEU A 42 -18.04 15.54 -10.33
CA LEU A 42 -18.74 15.94 -11.56
C LEU A 42 -20.25 16.05 -11.35
N LEU A 43 -20.88 15.08 -10.67
CA LEU A 43 -22.30 15.13 -10.33
C LEU A 43 -22.66 16.33 -9.44
N SER A 44 -21.80 16.65 -8.46
CA SER A 44 -21.99 17.79 -7.57
C SER A 44 -21.90 19.14 -8.30
N LEU A 45 -21.03 19.26 -9.31
CA LEU A 45 -20.95 20.45 -10.15
C LEU A 45 -22.20 20.61 -11.05
N ASP A 46 -22.72 19.50 -11.58
CA ASP A 46 -23.92 19.47 -12.43
C ASP A 46 -25.20 19.83 -11.64
N LEU A 47 -25.24 19.48 -10.35
CA LEU A 47 -26.31 19.88 -9.42
C LEU A 47 -26.39 21.40 -9.18
N GLY A 48 -25.39 22.17 -9.61
CA GLY A 48 -25.50 23.63 -9.73
C GLY A 48 -25.70 24.39 -8.41
N TRP A 49 -25.36 23.79 -7.27
CA TRP A 49 -25.71 24.32 -5.94
C TRP A 49 -25.08 25.69 -5.61
N TYR A 50 -24.08 26.14 -6.38
CA TYR A 50 -23.36 27.40 -6.12
C TYR A 50 -22.95 28.12 -7.42
N THR A 51 -23.76 29.09 -7.84
CA THR A 51 -23.63 29.82 -9.12
C THR A 51 -22.31 30.58 -9.27
N ARG A 52 -21.74 31.09 -8.18
CA ARG A 52 -20.47 31.84 -8.18
C ARG A 52 -19.24 30.91 -8.34
N ALA A 53 -19.30 29.69 -7.80
CA ALA A 53 -18.26 28.68 -8.00
C ALA A 53 -18.27 28.17 -9.45
N ASN A 54 -19.46 27.96 -10.03
CA ASN A 54 -19.60 27.59 -11.43
C ASN A 54 -19.07 28.68 -12.39
N MET A 55 -19.25 29.96 -12.08
CA MET A 55 -18.70 31.05 -12.90
C MET A 55 -17.16 31.12 -12.85
N VAL A 56 -16.54 30.97 -11.67
CA VAL A 56 -15.06 31.02 -11.52
C VAL A 56 -14.40 29.76 -12.09
N ALA A 57 -15.00 28.59 -11.84
CA ALA A 57 -14.52 27.33 -12.39
C ALA A 57 -14.58 27.32 -13.93
N ASN A 58 -15.65 27.82 -14.54
CA ASN A 58 -15.77 27.86 -16.01
C ASN A 58 -14.98 29.01 -16.67
N SER A 59 -14.61 30.07 -15.94
CA SER A 59 -13.96 31.25 -16.54
C SER A 59 -12.44 31.29 -16.46
N GLN A 60 -11.80 30.58 -15.51
CA GLN A 60 -10.35 30.70 -15.30
C GLN A 60 -9.59 29.38 -15.13
N MET A 61 -10.25 28.27 -14.81
CA MET A 61 -9.59 26.96 -14.68
C MET A 61 -10.10 25.99 -15.72
N ASN A 62 -9.19 25.31 -16.41
CA ASN A 62 -9.55 24.16 -17.22
C ASN A 62 -9.88 22.97 -16.28
N PRO A 63 -11.14 22.50 -16.20
CA PRO A 63 -11.55 21.43 -15.28
C PRO A 63 -10.78 20.13 -15.49
N TYR A 64 -10.33 19.86 -16.72
CA TYR A 64 -9.53 18.70 -17.04
C TYR A 64 -8.16 18.71 -16.36
N VAL A 65 -7.54 19.88 -16.17
CA VAL A 65 -6.25 19.99 -15.49
C VAL A 65 -6.37 19.61 -14.02
N LEU A 66 -7.47 20.01 -13.37
CA LEU A 66 -7.74 19.72 -11.96
C LEU A 66 -7.99 18.21 -11.76
N ILE A 67 -8.78 17.60 -12.66
CA ILE A 67 -9.03 16.15 -12.65
C ILE A 67 -7.73 15.37 -12.87
N ILE A 68 -6.91 15.77 -13.84
CA ILE A 68 -5.62 15.11 -14.12
C ILE A 68 -4.66 15.26 -12.92
N ALA A 69 -4.60 16.43 -12.30
CA ALA A 69 -3.76 16.66 -11.13
C ALA A 69 -4.17 15.78 -9.94
N VAL A 70 -5.47 15.71 -9.63
CA VAL A 70 -6.00 14.86 -8.56
C VAL A 70 -5.76 13.38 -8.86
N ALA A 71 -6.00 12.95 -10.11
CA ALA A 71 -5.73 11.59 -10.54
C ALA A 71 -4.23 11.23 -10.42
N ALA A 72 -3.33 12.13 -10.82
CA ALA A 72 -1.89 11.94 -10.71
C ALA A 72 -1.44 11.79 -9.25
N ILE A 73 -1.92 12.66 -8.36
CA ILE A 73 -1.61 12.60 -6.92
C ILE A 73 -2.16 11.30 -6.30
N ALA A 74 -3.39 10.91 -6.66
CA ALA A 74 -4.01 9.69 -6.15
C ALA A 74 -3.25 8.44 -6.60
N ILE A 75 -2.88 8.37 -7.88
CA ILE A 75 -2.07 7.28 -8.43
C ILE A 75 -0.72 7.24 -7.71
N PHE A 76 0.01 8.36 -7.67
CA PHE A 76 1.31 8.45 -7.01
C PHE A 76 1.27 7.99 -5.56
N THR A 77 0.30 8.48 -4.79
CA THR A 77 0.12 8.11 -3.38
C THR A 77 -0.20 6.63 -3.22
N ALA A 78 -1.02 6.05 -4.10
CA ALA A 78 -1.31 4.62 -4.08
C ALA A 78 -0.06 3.76 -4.37
N ILE A 79 0.76 4.17 -5.36
CA ILE A 79 2.04 3.51 -5.67
C ILE A 79 2.94 3.52 -4.45
N PHE A 80 3.12 4.71 -3.89
CA PHE A 80 4.05 4.95 -2.81
C PHE A 80 3.64 4.20 -1.55
N TYR A 81 2.36 4.28 -1.15
CA TYR A 81 1.84 3.59 0.02
C TYR A 81 2.00 2.07 -0.07
N LYS A 82 1.69 1.48 -1.24
CA LYS A 82 1.84 0.04 -1.41
C LYS A 82 3.30 -0.39 -1.38
N LYS A 83 4.19 0.37 -2.03
CA LYS A 83 5.63 0.10 -1.99
C LYS A 83 6.16 0.16 -0.56
N TYR A 84 5.81 1.21 0.16
CA TYR A 84 6.17 1.38 1.57
C TYR A 84 5.67 0.22 2.44
N LYS A 85 4.42 -0.23 2.24
CA LYS A 85 3.86 -1.38 2.96
C LYS A 85 4.62 -2.68 2.66
N TRP A 86 4.99 -2.90 1.40
CA TRP A 86 5.80 -4.07 1.03
C TRP A 86 7.18 -4.01 1.69
N ASP A 87 7.85 -2.85 1.65
CA ASP A 87 9.15 -2.65 2.29
C ASP A 87 9.09 -2.89 3.81
N MET A 88 8.01 -2.46 4.47
CA MET A 88 7.80 -2.68 5.91
C MET A 88 7.62 -4.16 6.25
N ASN A 89 6.82 -4.88 5.48
CA ASN A 89 6.61 -6.32 5.67
C ASN A 89 7.91 -7.11 5.43
N GLU A 90 8.69 -6.70 4.44
CA GLU A 90 9.99 -7.30 4.12
C GLU A 90 11.02 -7.06 5.24
N GLN A 91 11.03 -5.88 5.85
CA GLN A 91 11.84 -5.61 7.04
C GLN A 91 11.42 -6.50 8.21
N HIS A 92 10.11 -6.55 8.51
CA HIS A 92 9.58 -7.38 9.58
C HIS A 92 9.94 -8.87 9.40
N TYR A 93 9.82 -9.38 8.17
CA TYR A 93 10.22 -10.75 7.84
C TYR A 93 11.70 -11.03 8.15
N ARG A 94 12.60 -10.10 7.79
CA ARG A 94 14.04 -10.25 8.07
C ARG A 94 14.35 -10.24 9.56
N GLU A 95 13.67 -9.39 10.32
CA GLU A 95 13.81 -9.35 11.78
C GLU A 95 13.40 -10.68 12.42
N LEU A 96 12.29 -11.27 11.97
CA LEU A 96 11.81 -12.56 12.47
C LEU A 96 12.76 -13.70 12.11
N LEU A 97 13.32 -13.72 10.89
CA LEU A 97 14.34 -14.70 10.49
C LEU A 97 15.60 -14.59 11.35
N TYR A 98 16.06 -13.37 11.63
CA TYR A 98 17.21 -13.17 12.50
C TYR A 98 16.95 -13.70 13.91
N LYS A 99 15.77 -13.42 14.49
CA LYS A 99 15.36 -13.97 15.79
C LYS A 99 15.28 -15.50 15.77
N LYS A 100 14.81 -16.09 14.67
CA LYS A 100 14.77 -17.55 14.48
C LYS A 100 16.17 -18.16 14.52
N GLN A 101 17.11 -17.57 13.77
CA GLN A 101 18.49 -18.04 13.72
C GLN A 101 19.19 -17.93 15.08
N GLN A 102 18.94 -16.86 15.83
CA GLN A 102 19.50 -16.70 17.18
C GLN A 102 18.95 -17.74 18.16
N GLN A 103 17.65 -18.06 18.09
CA GLN A 103 17.06 -19.12 18.91
C GLN A 103 17.66 -20.50 18.57
N GLN A 104 17.77 -20.82 17.27
CA GLN A 104 18.37 -22.08 16.82
C GLN A 104 19.83 -22.21 17.25
N LYS A 105 20.61 -21.12 17.19
CA LYS A 105 22.00 -21.09 17.68
C LYS A 105 22.08 -21.29 19.19
N ALA A 106 21.18 -20.68 19.96
CA ALA A 106 21.12 -20.86 21.40
C ALA A 106 20.76 -22.31 21.77
N GLU A 107 19.76 -22.89 21.11
CA GLU A 107 19.32 -24.28 21.31
C GLU A 107 20.40 -25.30 20.94
N SER A 108 21.11 -25.10 19.82
CA SER A 108 22.22 -25.98 19.42
C SER A 108 23.46 -25.84 20.30
N ALA A 109 23.72 -24.65 20.86
CA ALA A 109 24.78 -24.45 21.85
C ALA A 109 24.45 -25.09 23.21
N ASP A 110 23.17 -25.16 23.59
CA ASP A 110 22.71 -25.81 24.82
C ASP A 110 22.71 -27.35 24.66
N ALA A 111 22.30 -27.85 23.50
CA ALA A 111 22.38 -29.27 23.15
C ALA A 111 23.83 -29.79 23.10
N ALA A 112 24.80 -28.96 22.69
CA ALA A 112 26.22 -29.30 22.69
C ALA A 112 26.86 -29.29 24.11
N LYS A 113 26.16 -28.76 25.12
CA LYS A 113 26.61 -28.72 26.52
C LYS A 113 26.01 -29.84 27.39
N GLN A 114 25.04 -30.58 26.88
CA GLN A 114 24.51 -31.77 27.56
C GLN A 114 25.29 -33.00 27.05
N PRO A 115 26.15 -33.63 27.90
CA PRO A 115 26.94 -34.80 27.52
C PRO A 115 26.09 -36.08 27.36
#